data_AF-K6YDQ7-F1
#
_entry.id   AF-K6YDQ7-F1
#
_cell.length_a   1.000
_cell.length_b   1.000
_cell.length_c   1.000
_cell.angle_alpha   90.00
_cell.angle_beta   90.00
_cell.angle_gamma   90.00
#
_symmetry.space_group_name_H-M   'P 1'
#
loop_
_entity.id
_entity.type
_entity.pdbx_description
1 polymer ?
#
loop_
_entity_poly.entity_id
_entity_poly.type
_entity_poly.pdbx_seq_one_letter_code
_entity_poly.pdbx_strand_id
1 'polypeptide(L)'
;MNSSISRFTQMGDWIFEVKMVRALRVKKYGEPYTALATLTANGESMYIDSQLTRENDDFSRKDFLTFYKFCQALEMKNVIYDKVKNGVRHPRVVDIVENVKPSPIVRLVK
;
A
#
# COMPACT_ATOMS: atom_id res chain seq x y z
N MET A 1 -13.35 11.34 -6.36
CA MET A 1 -12.32 11.28 -7.43
C MET A 1 -11.19 10.41 -6.91
N ASN A 2 -10.95 9.25 -7.51
CA ASN A 2 -9.75 8.47 -7.21
C ASN A 2 -8.60 9.13 -7.97
N SER A 3 -7.70 9.79 -7.25
CA SER A 3 -6.42 10.22 -7.83
C SER A 3 -5.61 8.96 -8.15
N SER A 4 -5.50 8.58 -9.42
CA SER A 4 -4.61 7.48 -9.80
C SER A 4 -3.16 7.96 -9.67
N ILE A 5 -2.34 7.19 -8.95
CA ILE A 5 -0.92 7.47 -8.75
C ILE A 5 -0.16 6.47 -9.63
N SER A 6 0.67 6.96 -10.55
CA SER A 6 1.46 6.05 -11.38
C SER A 6 2.53 5.36 -10.52
N ARG A 7 2.53 4.02 -10.50
CA ARG A 7 3.55 3.20 -9.82
C ARG A 7 4.91 3.25 -10.50
N PHE A 8 4.94 3.53 -11.80
CA PHE A 8 6.17 3.64 -12.57
C PHE A 8 6.08 4.75 -13.61
N THR A 9 7.23 5.18 -14.12
CA THR A 9 7.35 6.11 -15.24
C THR A 9 8.47 5.67 -16.16
N GLN A 10 8.36 5.98 -17.46
CA GLN A 10 9.40 5.69 -18.44
C GLN A 10 10.12 6.97 -18.84
N MET A 11 11.45 6.93 -18.89
CA MET A 11 12.29 8.01 -19.41
C MET A 11 13.39 7.43 -20.28
N GLY A 12 13.37 7.75 -21.57
CA GLY A 12 14.20 7.07 -22.58
C GLY A 12 13.91 5.56 -22.58
N ASP A 13 14.97 4.77 -22.47
CA ASP A 13 14.89 3.31 -22.47
C ASP A 13 14.73 2.70 -21.07
N TRP A 14 14.57 3.53 -20.03
CA TRP A 14 14.48 3.08 -18.63
C TRP A 14 13.07 3.20 -18.08
N ILE A 15 12.67 2.19 -17.30
CA ILE A 15 11.47 2.22 -16.46
C ILE A 15 11.90 2.42 -15.01
N PHE A 16 11.37 3.47 -14.38
CA PHE A 16 11.56 3.79 -12.97
C PHE A 16 10.30 3.38 -12.21
N GLU A 17 10.45 2.60 -11.15
CA GLU A 17 9.35 2.11 -10.32
C GLU A 17 9.45 2.63 -8.89
N VAL A 18 8.30 2.87 -8.26
CA VAL A 18 8.20 3.12 -6.82
C VAL A 18 8.67 1.87 -6.07
N LYS A 19 9.77 2.00 -5.33
CA LYS A 19 10.28 0.94 -4.46
C LYS A 19 9.82 1.06 -3.01
N MET A 20 9.82 2.27 -2.46
CA MET A 20 9.54 2.51 -1.05
C MET A 20 8.73 3.79 -0.89
N VAL A 21 7.78 3.75 0.05
CA VAL A 21 6.89 4.87 0.39
C VAL A 21 7.04 5.15 1.88
N ARG A 22 7.21 6.43 2.20
CA ARG A 22 7.15 6.94 3.56
C ARG A 22 5.79 7.61 3.78
N ALA A 23 4.92 6.99 4.57
CA ALA A 23 3.60 7.52 4.89
C ALA A 23 3.65 8.29 6.22
N LEU A 24 3.22 9.56 6.21
CA LEU A 24 3.21 10.43 7.38
C LEU A 24 1.78 10.82 7.74
N ARG A 25 1.38 10.58 8.99
CA ARG A 25 0.12 11.09 9.52
C ARG A 25 0.33 12.50 10.07
N VAL A 26 0.04 13.48 9.22
CA VAL A 26 0.21 14.92 9.50
C VAL A 26 -0.80 15.73 8.68
N LYS A 27 -1.16 16.93 9.15
CA LYS A 27 -2.06 17.83 8.42
C LYS A 27 -1.39 18.46 7.21
N LYS A 28 -0.14 18.88 7.35
CA LYS A 28 0.65 19.54 6.31
C LYS A 28 2.05 18.96 6.23
N TYR A 29 2.55 18.78 5.02
CA TYR A 29 3.92 18.31 4.82
C TYR A 29 4.94 19.30 5.42
N GLY A 30 5.95 18.77 6.11
CA GLY A 30 6.97 19.54 6.83
C GLY A 30 6.63 19.84 8.29
N GLU A 31 5.38 19.63 8.74
CA GLU A 31 5.01 19.74 10.15
C GLU A 31 5.34 18.45 10.92
N PRO A 32 5.41 18.51 12.28
CA PRO A 32 5.53 17.33 13.10
C PRO A 32 4.38 16.34 12.87
N TYR A 33 4.70 15.12 12.46
CA TYR A 33 3.73 14.03 12.29
C TYR A 33 3.47 13.30 13.62
N THR A 34 2.30 12.65 13.73
CA THR A 34 1.95 11.83 14.90
C THR A 34 2.18 10.34 14.66
N ALA A 35 2.23 9.92 13.41
CA ALA A 35 2.55 8.55 13.03
C ALA A 35 3.33 8.48 11.71
N LEU A 36 4.09 7.40 11.55
CA LEU A 36 4.92 7.08 10.41
C LEU A 36 4.71 5.60 10.06
N ALA A 37 4.58 5.30 8.77
CA ALA A 37 4.72 3.94 8.27
C ALA A 37 5.69 3.91 7.10
N THR A 38 6.52 2.86 7.04
CA THR A 38 7.35 2.55 5.88
C THR A 38 6.69 1.41 5.12
N LEU A 39 6.47 1.62 3.83
CA LEU A 39 5.91 0.63 2.95
C LEU A 39 6.89 0.34 1.80
N THR A 40 7.11 -0.93 1.48
CA THR A 40 7.98 -1.36 0.38
C THR A 40 7.17 -2.08 -0.69
N ALA A 41 7.26 -1.61 -1.92
CA ALA A 41 6.67 -2.26 -3.08
C ALA A 41 7.63 -3.31 -3.65
N ASN A 42 7.11 -4.50 -3.91
CA ASN A 42 7.79 -5.60 -4.59
C ASN A 42 6.88 -6.10 -5.71
N GLY A 43 7.09 -5.60 -6.92
CA GLY A 43 6.18 -5.81 -8.05
C GLY A 43 4.79 -5.26 -7.72
N GLU A 44 3.79 -6.14 -7.73
CA GLU A 44 2.38 -5.78 -7.48
C GLU A 44 1.95 -5.99 -6.02
N SER A 45 2.90 -6.28 -5.12
CA SER A 45 2.63 -6.50 -3.69
C SER A 45 3.24 -5.37 -2.86
N MET A 46 2.47 -4.82 -1.94
CA MET A 46 2.94 -3.82 -0.98
C MET A 46 3.20 -4.47 0.38
N TYR A 47 4.34 -4.17 1.01
CA TYR A 47 4.67 -4.63 2.36
C TYR A 47 4.64 -3.43 3.31
N ILE A 48 3.96 -3.54 4.45
CA ILE A 48 4.03 -2.55 5.53
C ILE A 48 5.09 -3.02 6.51
N ASP A 49 6.29 -2.45 6.40
CA ASP A 49 7.48 -2.93 7.12
C ASP A 49 7.51 -2.42 8.57
N SER A 50 7.15 -1.15 8.77
CA SER A 50 7.13 -0.54 10.09
C SER A 50 5.96 0.43 10.25
N GLN A 51 5.49 0.53 11.50
CA GLN A 51 4.41 1.41 11.94
C GLN A 51 4.86 1.98 13.28
N LEU A 52 5.03 3.29 13.35
CA LEU A 52 5.49 4.01 14.54
C LEU A 52 4.53 5.15 14.83
N THR A 53 4.11 5.27 16.08
CA THR A 53 3.28 6.35 16.59
C THR A 53 4.03 7.10 17.68
N ARG A 54 3.60 8.33 17.98
CA ARG A 54 3.99 9.01 19.22
C ARG A 54 3.33 8.33 20.42
N GLU A 55 3.91 8.53 21.60
CA GLU A 55 3.42 7.94 22.86
C GLU A 55 1.91 8.19 23.07
N ASN A 56 1.18 7.14 23.46
CA ASN A 56 -0.28 7.12 23.66
C ASN A 56 -1.15 7.32 22.41
N ASP A 57 -0.57 7.14 21.21
CA ASP A 57 -1.30 7.15 19.94
C ASP A 57 -1.15 5.79 19.25
N ASP A 58 -2.20 5.34 18.57
CA ASP A 58 -2.27 4.01 17.94
C ASP A 58 -2.77 4.12 16.49
N PHE A 59 -2.43 3.11 15.69
CA PHE A 59 -3.02 2.94 14.37
C PHE A 59 -4.46 2.41 14.50
N SER A 60 -5.40 3.17 13.97
CA SER A 60 -6.81 2.83 13.95
C SER A 60 -7.20 2.08 12.67
N ARG A 61 -8.40 1.50 12.65
CA ARG A 61 -8.97 0.92 11.42
C ARG A 61 -9.04 1.93 10.26
N LYS A 62 -9.21 3.22 10.56
CA LYS A 62 -9.26 4.29 9.55
C LYS A 62 -7.90 4.48 8.88
N ASP A 63 -6.81 4.34 9.63
CA ASP A 63 -5.46 4.43 9.08
C ASP A 63 -5.19 3.26 8.13
N PHE A 64 -5.54 2.03 8.54
CA PHE A 64 -5.42 0.85 7.67
C PHE A 64 -6.27 0.95 6.41
N LEU A 65 -7.50 1.49 6.50
CA LEU A 65 -8.31 1.77 5.31
C LEU A 65 -7.67 2.80 4.38
N THR A 66 -6.95 3.77 4.95
CA THR A 66 -6.20 4.76 4.16
C THR A 66 -5.03 4.10 3.42
N PHE A 67 -4.31 3.18 4.07
CA PHE A 67 -3.26 2.38 3.42
C PHE A 67 -3.83 1.49 2.31
N TYR A 68 -4.96 0.85 2.55
CA TYR A 68 -5.66 0.06 1.53
C TYR A 68 -5.98 0.91 0.30
N LYS A 69 -6.61 2.08 0.49
CA LYS A 69 -6.95 3.01 -0.61
C LYS A 69 -5.71 3.53 -1.34
N PHE A 70 -4.61 3.75 -0.61
CA PHE A 70 -3.34 4.13 -1.22
C PHE A 70 -2.78 3.01 -2.11
N CYS A 71 -2.77 1.77 -1.62
CA CYS A 71 -2.35 0.60 -2.42
C CYS A 71 -3.25 0.40 -3.63
N GLN A 72 -4.55 0.66 -3.48
CA GLN A 72 -5.50 0.65 -4.58
C GLN A 72 -5.15 1.69 -5.64
N ALA A 73 -4.86 2.93 -5.25
CA ALA A 73 -4.48 4.01 -6.16
C ALA A 73 -3.16 3.75 -6.92
N LEU A 74 -2.31 2.88 -6.38
CA LEU A 74 -1.07 2.39 -6.99
C LEU A 74 -1.24 1.11 -7.82
N GLU A 75 -2.48 0.62 -7.97
CA GLU A 75 -2.81 -0.62 -8.69
C GLU A 75 -2.13 -1.88 -8.12
N MET A 76 -1.86 -1.90 -6.81
CA MET A 76 -1.32 -3.09 -6.13
C MET A 76 -2.37 -4.20 -6.08
N LYS A 77 -1.93 -5.46 -6.15
CA LYS A 77 -2.80 -6.65 -6.02
C LYS A 77 -3.07 -7.01 -4.57
N ASN A 78 -2.08 -6.83 -3.70
CA ASN A 78 -2.22 -7.13 -2.28
C ASN A 78 -1.37 -6.19 -1.42
N VAL A 79 -1.72 -6.13 -0.14
CA VAL A 79 -0.91 -5.54 0.92
C VAL A 79 -0.62 -6.58 1.99
N ILE A 80 0.62 -6.59 2.46
CA ILE A 80 1.18 -7.57 3.38
C ILE A 80 1.66 -6.82 4.62
N TYR A 81 1.30 -7.30 5.80
CA TYR A 81 1.76 -6.71 7.06
C TYR A 81 1.87 -7.78 8.14
N ASP A 82 2.72 -7.53 9.14
CA ASP A 82 2.83 -8.38 10.31
C ASP A 82 1.86 -7.93 11.40
N LYS A 83 0.95 -8.83 11.80
CA LYS A 83 0.15 -8.65 13.00
C LYS A 83 0.90 -9.27 14.18
N VAL A 84 1.30 -8.43 15.14
CA VAL A 84 1.87 -8.90 16.40
C VAL A 84 0.75 -9.32 17.34
N LYS A 85 0.79 -10.56 17.83
CA LYS A 85 -0.09 -11.06 18.90
C LYS A 85 0.77 -11.81 19.92
N ASN A 86 0.70 -11.41 21.19
CA ASN A 86 1.50 -11.99 22.27
C ASN A 86 3.01 -12.02 21.96
N GLY A 87 3.55 -10.96 21.34
CA GLY A 87 4.96 -10.85 20.96
C GLY A 87 5.36 -11.65 19.71
N VAL A 88 4.47 -12.47 19.14
CA VAL A 88 4.72 -13.24 17.91
C VAL A 88 4.17 -12.50 16.70
N ARG A 89 4.96 -12.41 15.63
CA ARG A 89 4.54 -11.84 14.35
C ARG A 89 3.82 -12.89 13.52
N HIS A 90 2.65 -12.53 13.02
CA HIS A 90 1.90 -13.31 12.06
C HIS A 90 1.72 -12.51 10.77
N PRO A 91 2.31 -12.93 9.65
CA PRO A 91 2.08 -12.27 8.39
C PRO A 91 0.61 -12.38 7.99
N ARG A 92 0.11 -11.29 7.44
CA ARG A 92 -1.25 -11.17 6.90
C ARG A 92 -1.16 -10.62 5.50
N VAL A 93 -1.88 -11.25 4.59
CA VAL A 93 -2.06 -10.80 3.21
C VAL A 93 -3.50 -10.33 3.08
N VAL A 94 -3.68 -9.16 2.50
CA VAL A 94 -4.99 -8.57 2.20
C VAL A 94 -5.02 -8.23 0.72
N ASP A 95 -5.91 -8.87 -0.02
CA ASP A 95 -6.07 -8.63 -1.45
C ASP A 95 -6.80 -7.29 -1.70
N ILE A 96 -6.38 -6.59 -2.75
CA ILE A 96 -7.03 -5.36 -3.23
C ILE A 96 -8.02 -5.74 -4.33
N VAL A 97 -9.25 -6.09 -3.91
CA VAL A 97 -10.27 -6.73 -4.76
C VAL A 97 -10.64 -5.89 -5.99
N GLU A 98 -10.63 -4.57 -5.86
CA GLU A 98 -11.02 -3.63 -6.93
C GLU A 98 -9.99 -3.55 -8.07
N ASN A 99 -8.76 -4.04 -7.88
CA ASN A 99 -7.72 -4.07 -8.90
C ASN A 99 -7.66 -5.41 -9.66
N VAL A 100 -8.54 -6.36 -9.34
CA VAL A 100 -8.67 -7.61 -10.08
C VAL A 100 -9.43 -7.32 -11.37
N LYS A 101 -8.71 -7.06 -12.47
CA LYS A 101 -9.35 -6.94 -13.79
C LYS A 101 -10.13 -8.22 -14.07
N PRO A 102 -11.42 -8.17 -14.44
CA PRO A 102 -12.12 -9.35 -14.91
C PRO A 102 -11.40 -9.87 -16.16
N SER A 103 -10.85 -11.08 -16.07
CA SER A 103 -10.26 -11.76 -17.22
C SER A 103 -11.35 -11.97 -18.28
N PRO A 104 -11.14 -11.56 -19.55
CA PRO A 104 -12.13 -11.78 -20.58
C PRO A 104 -12.35 -13.29 -20.75
N ILE A 105 -13.62 -13.71 -20.69
CA ILE A 105 -14.01 -15.09 -21.02
C ILE A 105 -13.85 -15.24 -22.53
N VAL A 106 -12.68 -15.69 -22.98
CA VAL A 106 -12.46 -16.02 -24.39
C VAL A 106 -13.22 -17.32 -24.68
N ARG A 107 -14.40 -17.22 -25.30
CA ARG A 107 -15.07 -18.37 -25.89
C ARG A 107 -14.55 -18.55 -27.32
N LEU A 108 -13.79 -19.63 -27.53
CA LEU A 108 -13.52 -20.13 -28.88
C LEU A 108 -14.84 -20.62 -29.47
N VAL A 109 -15.36 -19.90 -30.48
CA VAL A 109 -16.45 -20.38 -31.33
C VAL A 109 -15.82 -21.30 -32.36
N LYS A 110 -16.32 -22.54 -32.44
CA LYS A 110 -15.96 -23.51 -33.49
C LYS A 110 -16.70 -23.19 -34.78
#